data_AF-A0A259PME0-F1
#
_entry.id   AF-A0A259PME0-F1
#
_cell.length_a   1.000
_cell.length_b   1.000
_cell.length_c   1.000
_cell.angle_alpha   90.00
_cell.angle_beta   90.00
_cell.angle_gamma   90.00
#
_symmetry.space_group_name_H-M   'P 1'
#
loop_
_entity.id
_entity.type
_entity.pdbx_description
1 polymer ?
#
loop_
_entity_poly.entity_id
_entity_poly.type
_entity_poly.pdbx_seq_one_letter_code
_entity_poly.pdbx_strand_id
1 'polypeptide(L)' 'MSRHPSQTPALTRLPRTVWLLGWVSLFMDMSSELIHAVLPVYMTTVLGLSVLTVGFVEGIAEAT' A
#
# COMPACT_ATOMS: atom_id res chain seq x y z
N MET A 1 16.43 42.57 -21.09
CA MET A 1 16.77 42.21 -19.69
C MET A 1 15.45 41.91 -18.97
N SER A 2 14.91 40.71 -19.19
CA SER A 2 13.57 40.29 -18.76
C SER A 2 13.70 39.51 -17.45
N ARG A 3 13.27 40.11 -16.33
CA ARG A 3 13.25 39.41 -15.04
C ARG A 3 12.08 38.43 -15.04
N HIS A 4 12.38 37.13 -15.04
CA HIS A 4 11.41 36.09 -14.69
C HIS A 4 11.02 36.30 -13.22
N PRO A 5 9.73 36.49 -12.88
CA PRO A 5 9.30 36.46 -11.50
C PRO A 5 9.47 35.03 -10.98
N SER A 6 10.37 34.87 -10.01
CA SER A 6 10.48 33.67 -9.19
C SER A 6 9.15 33.50 -8.44
N GLN A 7 8.40 32.46 -8.82
CA GLN A 7 7.20 32.05 -8.11
C GLN A 7 7.63 31.45 -6.77
N THR A 8 7.71 32.29 -5.73
CA THR A 8 7.83 31.83 -4.35
C THR A 8 6.57 31.03 -4.03
N PRO A 9 6.67 29.75 -3.61
CA PRO A 9 5.48 28.99 -3.27
C PRO A 9 4.87 29.63 -2.03
N ALA A 10 3.78 30.37 -2.21
CA ALA A 10 2.90 30.69 -1.10
C ALA A 10 2.49 29.35 -0.48
N LEU A 11 2.69 29.18 0.82
CA LEU A 11 2.24 28.04 1.61
C LEU A 11 0.70 27.99 1.55
N THR A 12 0.20 27.50 0.42
CA THR A 12 -1.22 27.50 0.09
C THR A 12 -1.79 26.28 0.77
N ARG A 13 -2.79 26.49 1.63
CA ARG A 13 -3.51 25.41 2.30
C ARG A 13 -3.96 24.39 1.25
N LEU A 14 -3.48 23.15 1.38
CA LEU A 14 -3.85 22.06 0.47
C LEU A 14 -5.39 21.89 0.44
N PRO A 15 -6.00 21.72 -0.74
CA PRO A 15 -7.44 21.50 -0.84
C PRO A 15 -7.89 20.30 -0.02
N ARG A 16 -9.06 20.40 0.62
CA ARG A 16 -9.62 19.32 1.47
C ARG A 16 -9.72 17.97 0.74
N THR A 17 -9.97 17.98 -0.56
CA THR A 17 -10.04 16.78 -1.40
C THR A 17 -8.71 16.03 -1.46
N VAL A 18 -7.57 16.74 -1.47
CA VAL A 18 -6.24 16.11 -1.48
C VAL A 18 -6.00 15.35 -0.19
N TRP A 19 -6.42 15.91 0.95
CA TRP A 19 -6.36 15.22 2.25
C TRP A 19 -7.23 13.97 2.29
N LEU A 20 -8.46 14.04 1.77
CA LEU A 20 -9.35 12.88 1.71
C LEU A 20 -8.80 11.78 0.80
N LEU A 21 -8.32 12.14 -0.40
CA LEU A 21 -7.70 11.19 -1.32
C LEU A 21 -6.40 10.60 -0.76
N GLY A 22 -5.61 11.38 -0.04
CA GLY A 22 -4.41 10.89 0.65
C GLY A 22 -4.75 9.84 1.72
N TRP A 23 -5.82 10.05 2.49
CA TRP A 23 -6.28 9.07 3.47
C TRP A 23 -6.82 7.80 2.82
N VAL A 24 -7.62 7.94 1.76
CA VAL A 24 -8.11 6.79 1.00
C VAL A 24 -6.94 6.00 0.42
N SER A 25 -5.95 6.66 -0.18
CA SER A 25 -4.76 6.02 -0.72
C SER A 25 -3.95 5.30 0.36
N LEU A 26 -3.76 5.93 1.52
CA LEU A 26 -3.04 5.33 2.64
C LEU A 26 -3.74 4.07 3.13
N PHE A 27 -5.06 4.13 3.34
CA PHE A 27 -5.82 2.97 3.79
C PHE A 27 -5.88 1.87 2.73
N MET A 28 -5.94 2.24 1.45
CA MET A 28 -5.87 1.29 0.35
C MET A 28 -4.54 0.53 0.37
N ASP A 29 -3.42 1.26 0.44
CA ASP A 29 -2.07 0.69 0.45
C ASP A 29 -1.83 -0.20 1.69
N MET A 30 -2.21 0.30 2.86
CA MET A 30 -2.14 -0.47 4.11
C MET A 30 -3.01 -1.73 4.04
N SER A 31 -4.23 -1.64 3.47
CA SER A 31 -5.11 -2.80 3.35
C SER A 31 -4.53 -3.87 2.44
N SER A 32 -3.91 -3.49 1.31
CA SER A 32 -3.29 -4.47 0.42
C SER A 32 -2.13 -5.18 1.09
N GLU A 33 -1.29 -4.46 1.83
CA GLU A 33 -0.13 -5.06 2.51
C GLU A 33 -0.56 -5.96 3.68
N LEU A 34 -1.60 -5.57 4.42
CA LEU A 34 -2.14 -6.40 5.51
C LEU A 34 -2.71 -7.73 5.02
N ILE A 35 -3.38 -7.76 3.86
CA ILE A 35 -3.92 -9.01 3.30
C ILE A 35 -2.79 -9.98 2.96
N HIS A 36 -1.71 -9.50 2.36
CA HIS A 36 -0.54 -10.31 2.07
C HIS A 36 0.09 -10.87 3.35
N ALA A 37 0.19 -10.07 4.42
CA ALA A 37 0.71 -10.53 5.71
C ALA A 37 -0.21 -11.54 6.43
N VAL A 38 -1.54 -11.41 6.30
CA VAL A 38 -2.51 -12.23 7.03
C VAL A 38 -2.85 -13.54 6.30
N LEU A 39 -2.71 -13.60 4.97
CA LEU A 39 -3.05 -14.76 4.17
C LEU A 39 -2.33 -16.06 4.63
N PRO A 40 -1.00 -16.07 4.90
CA PRO A 40 -0.32 -17.26 5.41
C PRO A 40 -0.83 -17.70 6.79
N VAL A 41 -1.18 -16.73 7.63
CA VAL A 41 -1.75 -17.00 8.97
C VAL A 41 -3.12 -17.65 8.83
N TYR A 42 -3.97 -17.17 7.93
CA TYR A 42 -5.28 -17.77 7.65
C TYR A 42 -5.15 -19.20 7.11
N MET A 43 -4.23 -19.42 6.17
CA MET A 43 -3.94 -20.74 5.60
C MET A 43 -3.54 -21.77 6.66
N THR A 44 -2.69 -21.39 7.61
CA THR A 44 -2.21 -22.31 8.65
C THR A 44 -3.19 -22.49 9.80
N THR A 45 -3.91 -21.44 10.20
CA THR A 45 -4.76 -21.46 11.40
C THR A 45 -6.21 -21.85 11.12
N VAL A 46 -6.79 -21.39 10.01
CA VAL A 46 -8.21 -21.62 9.68
C VAL A 46 -8.36 -22.78 8.71
N LEU A 47 -7.53 -22.82 7.66
CA LEU A 47 -7.57 -23.91 6.67
C LEU A 47 -6.75 -25.14 7.10
N GLY A 48 -5.91 -25.01 8.13
CA GLY A 48 -5.10 -26.11 8.66
C GLY A 48 -3.98 -26.58 7.73
N LEU A 49 -3.55 -25.74 6.79
CA LEU A 49 -2.45 -26.06 5.88
C LEU A 49 -1.14 -26.12 6.65
N SER A 50 -0.26 -27.04 6.25
CA SER A 50 1.09 -27.11 6.82
C SER A 50 1.96 -25.93 6.34
N VAL A 51 2.92 -25.52 7.17
CA VAL A 51 3.89 -24.45 6.81
C VAL A 51 4.66 -24.79 5.53
N LEU A 52 4.98 -26.07 5.30
CA LEU A 52 5.61 -26.54 4.06
C LEU A 52 4.72 -26.29 2.83
N THR A 53 3.41 -26.57 2.95
CA THR A 53 2.45 -26.34 1.87
C THR A 53 2.31 -24.86 1.56
N VAL A 54 2.22 -24.01 2.59
CA VAL A 54 2.13 -22.55 2.43
C VAL A 54 3.39 -22.02 1.75
N GLY A 55 4.59 -22.42 2.20
CA GLY A 55 5.85 -22.00 1.57
C GLY A 55 6.00 -22.46 0.12
N PHE A 56 5.46 -23.63 -0.24
CA PHE A 56 5.43 -24.07 -1.65
C PHE A 56 4.49 -23.20 -2.50
N VAL A 57 3.32 -22.85 -1.98
CA VAL A 57 2.35 -21.97 -2.66
C VAL A 57 2.93 -20.57 -2.86
N GLU A 58 3.50 -20.00 -1.80
CA GLU A 58 4.13 -18.67 -1.83
C GLU A 58 5.33 -18.65 -2.78
N GLY A 59 6.15 -19.71 -2.78
CA GLY A 59 7.26 -19.86 -3.71
C GLY A 59 6.85 -19.97 -5.18
N ILE A 60 5.72 -20.62 -5.49
CA ILE A 60 5.18 -20.62 -6.86
C ILE A 60 4.60 -19.24 -7.22
N ALA A 61 3.94 -18.59 -6.27
CA ALA A 61 3.33 -17.28 -6.48
C ALA A 61 4.36 -16.20 -6.81
N GLU A 62 5.55 -16.24 -6.20
CA GLU A 62 6.66 -15.33 -6.52
C GLU A 62 7.44 -15.73 -7.79
N ALA A 63 7.34 -16.99 -8.24
CA ALA A 63 8.09 -17.50 -9.38
C ALA A 63 7.45 -17.19 -10.76
N THR A 64 6.24 -16.60 -10.79
CA THR A 64 5.52 -16.21 -12.02
C THR A 64 5.45 -14.70 -12.16
#